data_AF-A0A842N020-F1
#
_entry.id   AF-A0A842N020-F1
#
_cell.length_a   1.000
_cell.length_b   1.000
_cell.length_c   1.000
_cell.angle_alpha   90.00
_cell.angle_beta   90.00
_cell.angle_gamma   90.00
#
_symmetry.space_group_name_H-M   'P 1'
#
loop_
_entity.id
_entity.type
_entity.pdbx_description
1 polymer ?
#
loop_
_entity_poly.entity_id
_entity_poly.type
_entity_poly.pdbx_seq_one_letter_code
_entity_poly.pdbx_strand_id
1 'polypeptide(L)' 'MRIILCGFGVVARSFSELLESRTHDLYSKFGLKPRIVGVFDSKGCAYNEAGLDLKKLNK' A
#
# COMPACT_ATOMS: atom_id res chain seq x y z
N MET A 1 -9.71 1.48 -5.76
CA MET A 1 -8.95 2.71 -5.46
C MET A 1 -7.46 2.42 -5.55
N ARG A 2 -6.68 3.29 -6.20
CA ARG A 2 -5.23 3.14 -6.36
C ARG A 2 -4.54 4.18 -5.48
N ILE A 3 -3.55 3.76 -4.70
CA ILE A 3 -2.81 4.60 -3.75
C ILE A 3 -1.35 4.66 -4.17
N ILE A 4 -0.77 5.86 -4.13
CA ILE A 4 0.67 6.08 -4.28
C ILE A 4 1.20 6.64 -2.96
N LEU A 5 2.29 6.06 -2.46
CA LEU A 5 2.93 6.50 -1.22
C LEU A 5 4.19 7.31 -1.52
N CYS A 6 4.28 8.50 -0.93
CA CYS A 6 5.49 9.31 -0.89
C CYS A 6 6.25 9.02 0.42
N GLY A 7 7.30 8.23 0.34
CA GLY A 7 8.10 7.71 1.43
C GLY A 7 7.63 6.33 1.89
N PHE A 8 8.59 5.45 2.22
CA PHE A 8 8.33 4.11 2.77
C PHE A 8 8.96 3.89 4.17
N GLY A 9 8.82 4.91 5.03
CA GLY A 9 9.24 4.86 6.43
C GLY A 9 8.21 4.16 7.33
N VAL A 10 8.30 4.39 8.64
CA VAL A 10 7.46 3.72 9.66
C VAL A 10 5.95 3.89 9.39
N VAL A 11 5.52 5.11 9.04
CA VAL A 11 4.11 5.42 8.79
C VAL A 11 3.56 4.65 7.59
N ALA A 12 4.30 4.67 6.48
CA ALA A 12 3.89 3.99 5.24
C ALA A 12 3.85 2.46 5.42
N ARG A 13 4.78 1.89 6.18
CA ARG A 13 4.79 0.46 6.53
C ARG A 13 3.59 0.08 7.38
N SER A 14 3.34 0.81 8.47
CA SER A 14 2.19 0.56 9.34
C SER A 14 0.85 0.74 8.61
N PHE A 15 0.75 1.75 7.74
CA PHE A 15 -0.42 1.95 6.89
C PHE A 15 -0.64 0.78 5.92
N SER A 16 0.44 0.25 5.33
CA SER A 16 0.39 -0.90 4.43
C SER A 16 -0.09 -2.17 5.15
N GLU A 17 0.39 -2.41 6.37
CA GLU A 17 -0.03 -3.53 7.22
C GLU A 17 -1.50 -3.39 7.69
N LEU A 18 -1.91 -2.17 8.05
CA LEU A 18 -3.31 -1.89 8.40
C LEU A 18 -4.25 -2.12 7.22
N LEU A 19 -3.83 -1.72 6.02
CA LEU A 19 -4.58 -1.96 4.79
C LEU A 19 -4.76 -3.47 4.54
N GLU A 20 -3.69 -4.25 4.63
CA GLU A 20 -3.74 -5.70 4.43
C GLU A 20 -4.65 -6.37 5.48
N SER A 21 -4.47 -6.05 6.76
CA SER A 21 -5.26 -6.63 7.86
C SER A 21 -6.74 -6.21 7.85
N ARG A 22 -7.06 -4.99 7.39
CA ARG A 22 -8.43 -4.45 7.37
C ARG A 22 -9.08 -4.48 6.00
N THR A 23 -8.48 -5.14 5.00
CA THR A 23 -9.04 -5.23 3.64
C THR A 23 -10.47 -5.80 3.65
N HIS A 24 -10.73 -6.81 4.48
CA HIS A 24 -12.07 -7.41 4.57
C HIS A 24 -13.10 -6.42 5.13
N ASP A 25 -12.77 -5.72 6.22
CA ASP A 25 -13.62 -4.68 6.81
C ASP A 25 -13.89 -3.54 5.83
N LEU A 26 -12.85 -3.08 5.12
CA LEU A 26 -12.95 -2.00 4.13
C LEU A 26 -13.87 -2.39 2.98
N TYR A 27 -13.80 -3.64 2.54
CA TYR A 27 -14.66 -4.14 1.48
C TYR A 27 -16.11 -4.30 1.97
N SER A 28 -16.32 -4.92 3.12
CA SER A 28 -17.66 -5.21 3.65
C SER A 28 -18.42 -3.97 4.10
N LYS A 29 -17.73 -2.96 4.69
CA LYS A 29 -18.38 -1.74 5.21
C LYS A 29 -18.45 -0.61 4.19
N PHE A 30 -17.48 -0.52 3.28
CA PHE A 30 -17.33 0.63 2.39
C PHE A 30 -17.26 0.26 0.91
N GLY A 31 -17.27 -1.03 0.55
CA GLY A 31 -17.08 -1.49 -0.83
C GLY A 31 -15.67 -1.20 -1.37
N LEU A 32 -14.73 -0.88 -0.49
CA LEU A 32 -13.40 -0.44 -0.88
C LEU A 32 -12.43 -1.61 -0.92
N LYS A 33 -11.73 -1.73 -2.05
CA LYS A 33 -10.53 -2.58 -2.18
C LYS A 33 -9.35 -1.70 -2.61
N PRO A 34 -8.71 -0.99 -1.66
CA PRO A 34 -7.58 -0.13 -1.96
C PRO A 34 -6.38 -0.98 -2.37
N ARG A 35 -5.56 -0.47 -3.28
CA ARG A 35 -4.30 -1.12 -3.67
C ARG A 35 -3.21 -0.06 -3.77
N ILE A 36 -2.06 -0.36 -3.19
CA ILE A 36 -0.86 0.47 -3.35
C ILE A 36 -0.23 0.08 -4.69
N VAL A 37 -0.15 1.05 -5.61
CA VAL A 37 0.37 0.83 -6.98
C VAL A 37 1.71 1.50 -7.20
N GLY A 38 2.10 2.42 -6.30
CA GLY A 38 3.35 3.15 -6.40
C GLY A 38 3.89 3.51 -5.02
N VAL A 39 5.20 3.44 -4.87
CA VAL A 39 5.93 3.94 -3.69
C VAL A 39 7.17 4.66 -4.21
N PHE A 40 7.46 5.85 -3.72
CA PHE A 40 8.70 6.56 -4.05
C PHE A 40 9.31 7.20 -2.82
N ASP A 41 10.64 7.22 -2.74
CA ASP A 41 11.39 7.88 -1.67
C ASP A 41 12.56 8.69 -2.26
N SER A 42 13.46 9.16 -1.40
CA SER A 42 14.63 9.92 -1.85
C SER A 42 15.62 9.12 -2.69
N LYS A 43 15.52 7.79 -2.74
CA LYS A 43 16.43 6.89 -3.45
C LYS A 43 15.84 6.37 -4.77
N GLY A 44 14.52 6.44 -4.95
CA GLY A 44 13.89 6.04 -6.20
C GLY A 44 12.41 5.76 -6.07
N CYS A 45 11.86 4.99 -7.02
CA CYS A 45 10.46 4.61 -7.03
C CYS A 45 10.24 3.17 -7.49
N ALA A 46 9.16 2.58 -7.01
CA ALA A 46 8.60 1.31 -7.45
C ALA A 46 7.15 1.55 -7.90
N TYR A 47 6.78 0.98 -9.04
CA TYR A 47 5.45 1.10 -9.62
C TYR A 47 4.99 -0.23 -10.21
N ASN A 48 3.74 -0.60 -9.93
CA ASN A 48 3.06 -1.72 -10.57
C ASN A 48 1.56 -1.44 -10.61
N GLU A 49 0.98 -1.39 -11.83
CA GLU A 49 -0.45 -1.14 -12.01
C GLU A 49 -1.32 -2.23 -11.35
N ALA A 50 -0.86 -3.49 -11.35
CA ALA A 50 -1.59 -4.60 -10.74
C ALA A 50 -1.62 -4.51 -9.20
N GLY A 51 -0.73 -3.71 -8.60
CA GLY A 51 -0.50 -3.59 -7.18
C GLY A 51 0.92 -4.04 -6.81
N LEU A 52 1.53 -3.32 -5.88
CA LEU A 52 2.82 -3.69 -5.31
C LEU A 52 2.65 -4.76 -4.24
N ASP A 53 3.62 -5.68 -4.17
CA ASP A 53 3.67 -6.70 -3.13
C ASP A 53 4.29 -6.10 -1.86
N LEU A 54 3.44 -5.83 -0.86
CA LEU A 54 3.81 -5.19 0.40
C LEU A 54 4.82 -6.03 1.20
N LYS A 55 4.81 -7.36 1.04
CA LYS A 55 5.77 -8.25 1.72
C LYS A 55 7.18 -8.12 1.15
N LYS A 56 7.30 -7.80 -0.15
CA LYS A 56 8.59 -7.52 -0.79
C LYS A 56 9.13 -6.13 -0.47
N LEU A 57 8.23 -5.16 -0.21
CA LEU A 57 8.59 -3.79 0.16
C LEU A 57 9.11 -3.65 1.61
N ASN A 58 8.76 -4.58 2.50
CA ASN A 58 9.15 -4.57 3.91
C ASN A 58 10.50 -5.28 4.21
N LYS A 59 11.16 -5.87 3.20
CA LYS A 59 12.51 -6.45 3.32
C LYS A 59 13.57 -5.41 3.02
#